data_AF-A0A2J6SR29-F1
#
_entry.id   AF-A0A2J6SR29-F1
#
_cell.length_a   1.000
_cell.length_b   1.000
_cell.length_c   1.000
_cell.angle_alpha   90.00
_cell.angle_beta   90.00
_cell.angle_gamma   90.00
#
_symmetry.space_group_name_H-M   'P 1'
#
loop_
_entity.id
_entity.type
_entity.pdbx_description
1 polymer ?
#
loop_
_entity_poly.entity_id
_entity_poly.type
_entity_poly.pdbx_seq_one_letter_code
_entity_poly.pdbx_strand_id
1 'polypeptide(L)' 'MQDNAPGHAAKETIAIIEAYAILRFKWPPFSPDLNPIETVWKYRKNYLEDKYGDYVFKSYDVQREQI' A
#
# COMPACT_ATOMS: atom_id res chain seq x y z
N MET A 1 -5.88 -9.61 -0.65
CA MET A 1 -6.40 -8.50 -1.48
C MET A 1 -5.21 -7.74 -2.03
N GLN A 2 -5.31 -7.23 -3.25
CA GLN A 2 -4.28 -6.44 -3.93
C GLN A 2 -4.95 -5.31 -4.69
N ASP A 3 -4.23 -4.22 -4.93
CA ASP A 3 -4.72 -3.13 -5.79
C ASP A 3 -4.62 -3.52 -7.28
N ASN A 4 -4.92 -2.57 -8.16
CA ASN A 4 -4.85 -2.77 -9.60
C ASN A 4 -3.55 -2.23 -10.21
N ALA A 5 -2.42 -2.22 -9.48
CA ALA A 5 -1.15 -1.84 -10.09
C ALA A 5 -0.86 -2.72 -11.32
N PRO A 6 -0.16 -2.20 -12.36
CA PRO A 6 0.01 -2.92 -13.63
C PRO A 6 0.54 -4.36 -13.50
N GLY A 7 1.43 -4.62 -12.54
CA GLY A 7 1.94 -5.97 -12.27
C GLY A 7 0.88 -6.95 -11.76
N HIS A 8 -0.09 -6.48 -10.98
CA HIS A 8 -1.22 -7.28 -10.47
C HIS A 8 -2.29 -7.53 -11.54
N ALA A 9 -2.34 -6.67 -12.56
CA ALA A 9 -3.24 -6.81 -13.72
C ALA A 9 -2.60 -7.54 -14.91
N ALA A 10 -1.31 -7.89 -14.82
CA ALA A 10 -0.60 -8.61 -15.88
C ALA A 10 -1.22 -9.98 -16.14
N LYS A 11 -1.26 -10.40 -17.41
CA LYS A 11 -1.87 -11.67 -17.85
C LYS A 11 -1.29 -12.87 -17.10
N GLU A 12 0.04 -12.93 -16.97
CA GLU A 12 0.73 -14.03 -16.29
C GLU A 12 0.39 -14.08 -14.80
N THR A 13 0.36 -12.92 -14.13
CA THR A 13 -0.05 -12.81 -12.71
C THR A 13 -1.48 -13.32 -12.51
N ILE A 14 -2.42 -12.90 -13.37
CA ILE A 14 -3.81 -13.35 -13.31
C ILE A 14 -3.92 -14.86 -13.51
N ALA A 15 -3.21 -15.41 -14.50
CA ALA A 15 -3.22 -16.84 -14.78
C ALA A 15 -2.73 -17.68 -13.59
N ILE A 16 -1.67 -17.22 -12.89
CA ILE A 16 -1.16 -17.86 -11.68
C ILE A 16 -2.21 -17.81 -10.56
N ILE A 17 -2.80 -16.65 -10.29
CA ILE A 17 -3.81 -16.47 -9.24
C ILE A 17 -5.01 -17.41 -9.48
N GLU A 18 -5.47 -17.53 -10.73
CA GLU A 18 -6.55 -18.44 -11.12
C GLU A 18 -6.14 -19.91 -10.97
N ALA A 19 -4.92 -20.29 -11.36
CA ALA A 19 -4.40 -21.64 -11.22
C ALA A 19 -4.33 -22.10 -9.75
N TYR A 20 -4.07 -21.18 -8.82
CA TYR A 20 -4.08 -21.46 -7.38
C TYR A 20 -5.47 -21.31 -6.72
N ALA A 21 -6.53 -21.09 -7.51
CA ALA A 21 -7.90 -20.87 -7.02
C ALA A 21 -8.00 -19.75 -5.97
N ILE A 22 -7.16 -18.72 -6.10
CA ILE A 22 -7.16 -17.57 -5.19
C ILE A 22 -8.25 -16.59 -5.64
N LEU A 23 -9.15 -16.24 -4.72
CA LEU A 23 -10.24 -15.31 -5.00
C LEU A 23 -9.70 -13.89 -5.23
N ARG A 24 -10.05 -13.30 -6.37
CA ARG A 24 -9.74 -11.90 -6.71
C ARG A 24 -10.89 -10.99 -6.33
N PHE A 25 -10.57 -9.94 -5.59
CA PHE A 25 -11.50 -8.86 -5.29
C PHE A 25 -11.26 -7.70 -6.26
N LYS A 26 -12.32 -7.10 -6.80
CA LYS A 26 -12.20 -5.92 -7.66
C LYS A 26 -11.97 -4.69 -6.79
N TRP A 27 -10.75 -4.15 -6.83
CA TRP A 27 -10.40 -2.94 -6.08
C TRP A 27 -10.86 -1.67 -6.82
N PRO A 28 -11.51 -0.71 -6.16
CA PRO A 28 -11.80 0.60 -6.77
C PRO A 28 -10.50 1.41 -6.96
N PRO A 29 -10.37 2.16 -8.07
CA PRO A 29 -9.19 2.99 -8.32
C PRO A 29 -9.08 4.13 -7.30
N PHE A 30 -7.86 4.50 -6.94
CA PHE A 30 -7.57 5.59 -5.99
C PHE A 30 -8.19 5.44 -4.59
N SER A 31 -8.40 4.21 -4.13
CA SER A 31 -8.95 3.93 -2.80
C SER A 31 -7.94 3.25 -1.87
N PRO A 32 -6.87 3.96 -1.43
CA PRO A 32 -5.93 3.44 -0.44
C PRO A 32 -6.57 3.33 0.95
N ASP A 33 -7.60 4.13 1.24
CA ASP A 33 -8.38 4.12 2.48
C ASP A 33 -9.05 2.77 2.75
N LEU A 34 -9.43 2.05 1.70
CA LEU A 34 -10.01 0.72 1.82
C LEU A 34 -8.97 -0.36 2.09
N ASN A 35 -7.66 -0.09 1.90
CA ASN A 35 -6.61 -1.10 1.94
C ASN A 35 -6.00 -1.17 3.35
N PRO A 36 -6.20 -2.27 4.10
CA PRO A 36 -5.72 -2.36 5.48
C PRO A 36 -4.20 -2.18 5.64
N ILE A 37 -3.40 -2.51 4.60
CA ILE A 37 -1.95 -2.37 4.67
C ILE A 37 -1.51 -0.90 4.80
N GLU A 38 -2.29 0.04 4.27
CA GLU A 38 -1.99 1.48 4.37
C GLU A 38 -2.04 1.95 5.83
N THR A 39 -2.94 1.38 6.64
CA THR A 39 -3.01 1.64 8.08
C THR A 39 -1.76 1.10 8.79
N VAL A 40 -1.30 -0.10 8.42
CA VAL A 40 -0.08 -0.70 8.97
C VAL A 40 1.15 0.15 8.62
N TRP A 41 1.24 0.62 7.38
CA TRP A 41 2.30 1.52 6.95
C TRP A 41 2.26 2.86 7.63
N LYS A 42 1.08 3.46 7.85
CA LYS A 42 0.95 4.67 8.65
C LYS A 42 1.52 4.46 10.06
N TYR A 43 1.10 3.39 10.74
CA TYR A 43 1.62 3.08 12.07
C TYR A 43 3.14 2.91 12.08
N ARG A 44 3.69 2.16 11.11
CA ARG A 44 5.13 1.92 11.04
C ARG A 44 5.93 3.19 10.78
N LYS A 45 5.43 4.08 9.91
CA LYS A 45 6.08 5.35 9.62
C LYS A 45 6.08 6.29 10.83
N ASN A 46 4.96 6.35 11.55
CA ASN A 46 4.87 7.13 12.79
C ASN A 46 5.86 6.63 13.85
N TYR A 47 6.00 5.29 14.00
CA TYR A 47 7.00 4.71 14.89
C TYR A 47 8.44 5.10 14.50
N LEU A 48 8.75 5.08 13.20
CA LEU A 48 10.08 5.45 12.71
C LEU A 48 10.37 6.94 12.90
N GLU A 49 9.39 7.81 12.68
CA GLU A 49 9.51 9.24 12.95
C GLU A 49 9.72 9.52 14.45
N ASP A 50 8.93 8.90 15.33
CA ASP A 50 9.10 9.04 16.79
C ASP A 50 10.50 8.61 17.26
N LYS A 51 11.05 7.55 16.66
CA LYS A 51 12.33 6.97 17.10
C LYS A 51 13.56 7.56 16.40
N TYR A 52 13.41 8.07 15.18
CA TYR A 52 14.54 8.44 14.30
C TYR A 52 14.29 9.73 13.49
N GLY A 53 13.24 10.50 13.80
CA GLY A 53 12.80 11.67 13.02
C GLY A 53 13.81 12.80 12.93
N ASP A 54 14.64 12.98 13.96
CA ASP A 54 15.71 13.99 13.98
C ASP A 54 16.88 13.66 13.04
N TYR A 55 16.98 12.42 12.55
CA TYR A 55 18.13 11.96 11.78
C TYR A 55 17.87 11.87 10.27
N VAL A 56 16.70 11.36 9.81
CA VAL A 56 16.51 11.06 8.37
C VAL A 56 15.05 11.08 7.85
N PHE A 57 14.02 10.82 8.67
CA PHE A 57 12.67 10.51 8.16
C PHE A 57 11.56 11.41 8.70
N LYS A 58 11.00 12.29 7.87
CA LYS A 58 9.70 12.95 8.12
C LYS A 58 8.55 12.03 7.70
N SER A 59 7.46 11.95 8.45
CA SER A 59 6.31 11.13 8.07
C SER A 59 5.58 11.64 6.83
N TYR A 60 4.72 10.78 6.27
CA TYR A 60 3.90 11.12 5.11
C TYR A 60 2.98 12.32 5.35
N ASP A 61 2.41 12.43 6.54
CA ASP A 61 1.50 13.54 6.88
C ASP A 61 2.30 14.86 6.85
N VAL A 62 3.52 14.87 7.42
CA VAL A 62 4.44 16.02 7.39
C VAL A 62 4.95 16.34 5.98
N GLN A 63 5.15 15.33 5.13
CA GLN A 63 5.59 15.53 3.74
C GLN A 63 4.47 16.08 2.85
N ARG A 64 3.22 15.69 3.08
CA ARG A 64 2.06 16.16 2.30
C ARG A 64 1.68 17.60 2.58
N GLU A 65 2.02 18.13 3.75
CA GLU A 65 1.80 19.53 4.11
C GLU A 65 2.86 20.48 3.51
N GLN A 66 3.91 19.96 2.87
CA GLN A 66 5.00 20.75 2.28
C GLN A 66 4.85 21.01 0.76
N ILE A 67 3.71 20.62 0.16
CA ILE A 67 3.39 20.79 -1.26
C ILE A 67 2.10 21.61 -1.35
#